data_AF-A0A6P6E288-F1
#
_entry.id   AF-A0A6P6E288-F1
#
_cell.length_a   1.000
_cell.length_b   1.000
_cell.length_c   1.000
_cell.angle_alpha   90.00
_cell.angle_beta   90.00
_cell.angle_gamma   90.00
#
_symmetry.space_group_name_H-M   'P 1'
#
loop_
_entity.id
_entity.type
_entity.pdbx_description
1 polymer ?
#
loop_
_entity_poly.entity_id
_entity_poly.type
_entity_poly.pdbx_seq_one_letter_code
_entity_poly.pdbx_strand_id
1 'polypeptide(L)'
;MTLETLRVKAPQERVSPGKYTAGSLKLLFASLLVLFLLKVVLSSVTCIVFSKNILSMKKNVTVKELVHTELECVKNNHTTEGYWSPTQNADEFIAQNVKKGCAYYVGLSDPEGQRHWQWVDQTPYDANVTFWHPKEPNNKHERCVTIDYRQQWGWNDFLCDGAERSVCEMMKIYL
;
A
#
# COMPACT_ATOMS: atom_id res chain seq x y z
N MET A 1 -38.22 85.36 53.45
CA MET A 1 -39.03 84.30 52.80
C MET A 1 -39.15 84.73 51.35
N THR A 2 -38.49 84.14 50.35
CA THR A 2 -37.92 82.79 50.25
C THR A 2 -36.81 82.79 49.18
N LEU A 3 -35.90 81.84 49.36
CA LEU A 3 -34.76 81.42 48.55
C LEU A 3 -35.05 81.11 47.06
N GLU A 4 -33.97 81.25 46.28
CA GLU A 4 -33.54 80.41 45.13
C GLU A 4 -34.39 80.46 43.83
N THR A 5 -33.83 80.37 42.63
CA THR A 5 -32.71 79.51 42.21
C THR A 5 -31.99 80.13 40.99
N LEU A 6 -30.67 80.35 41.10
CA LEU A 6 -29.80 80.57 39.94
C LEU A 6 -29.68 79.25 39.17
N ARG A 7 -30.37 79.13 38.04
CA ARG A 7 -30.28 77.97 37.15
C ARG A 7 -28.96 78.05 36.36
N VAL A 8 -27.90 77.48 36.92
CA VAL A 8 -26.63 77.25 36.21
C VAL A 8 -26.89 76.29 35.05
N LYS A 9 -26.60 76.72 33.82
CA LYS A 9 -26.66 75.85 32.64
C LYS A 9 -25.32 75.12 32.51
N ALA A 10 -25.34 73.80 32.62
CA ALA A 10 -24.17 72.95 32.46
C ALA A 10 -23.54 73.12 31.06
N PRO A 11 -22.20 72.99 30.92
CA PRO A 11 -21.56 73.01 29.62
C PRO A 11 -21.99 71.78 28.82
N GLN A 12 -22.48 71.98 27.60
CA GLN A 12 -22.57 70.89 26.63
C GLN A 12 -21.16 70.52 26.20
N GLU A 13 -20.72 69.33 26.63
CA GLU A 13 -19.50 68.72 26.16
C GLU A 13 -19.68 68.37 24.67
N ARG A 14 -19.19 69.25 23.78
CA ARG A 14 -19.06 68.92 22.37
C ARG A 14 -17.95 67.91 22.22
N VAL A 15 -18.31 66.62 22.17
CA VAL A 15 -17.42 65.58 21.66
C VAL A 15 -17.10 65.97 20.21
N SER A 16 -15.85 66.40 19.99
CA SER A 16 -15.37 66.74 18.67
C SER A 16 -15.29 65.46 17.82
N PRO A 17 -15.64 65.48 16.53
CA PRO A 17 -15.33 64.37 15.63
C PRO A 17 -13.82 64.19 15.66
N GLY A 18 -13.35 63.04 16.12
CA GLY A 18 -11.93 62.73 16.19
C GLY A 18 -11.27 63.02 14.86
N LYS A 19 -10.26 63.89 14.85
CA LYS A 19 -9.39 64.13 13.70
C LYS A 19 -8.57 62.87 13.45
N TYR A 20 -9.15 61.87 12.78
CA TYR A 20 -8.39 60.75 12.23
C TYR A 20 -7.47 61.31 11.15
N THR A 21 -6.19 61.48 11.50
CA THR A 21 -5.17 61.95 10.57
C THR A 21 -5.00 60.92 9.46
N ALA A 22 -4.93 61.36 8.20
CA ALA A 22 -4.80 60.45 7.05
C ALA A 22 -3.62 59.45 7.17
N GLY A 23 -2.60 59.78 7.97
CA GLY A 23 -1.50 58.87 8.31
C GLY A 23 -1.89 57.72 9.24
N SER A 24 -2.77 57.95 10.23
CA SER A 24 -3.24 56.88 11.13
C SER A 24 -4.13 55.88 10.38
N LEU A 25 -4.96 56.37 9.46
CA LEU A 25 -5.81 55.52 8.63
C LEU A 25 -4.98 54.69 7.63
N LYS A 26 -3.92 55.25 7.03
CA LYS A 26 -2.97 54.50 6.20
C LYS A 26 -2.25 53.39 6.97
N LEU A 27 -1.86 53.67 8.21
CA LEU A 27 -1.22 52.68 9.08
C LEU A 27 -2.21 51.57 9.48
N LEU A 28 -3.47 51.92 9.74
CA LEU A 28 -4.55 50.96 9.96
C LEU A 28 -4.80 50.10 8.72
N PHE A 29 -4.85 50.68 7.53
CA PHE A 29 -4.99 49.93 6.28
C PHE A 29 -3.78 49.03 6.01
N ALA A 30 -2.55 49.52 6.22
CA ALA A 30 -1.36 48.70 6.08
C ALA A 30 -1.36 47.54 7.08
N SER A 31 -1.75 47.80 8.33
CA SER A 31 -1.91 46.77 9.36
C SER A 31 -3.00 45.75 8.99
N LEU A 32 -4.15 46.21 8.52
CA LEU A 32 -5.24 45.34 8.04
C LEU A 32 -4.84 44.51 6.82
N LEU A 33 -4.06 45.07 5.89
CA LEU A 33 -3.52 44.35 4.74
C LEU A 33 -2.50 43.30 5.19
N VAL A 34 -1.61 43.62 6.11
CA VAL A 34 -0.66 42.65 6.69
C VAL A 34 -1.42 41.52 7.41
N LEU A 35 -2.42 41.85 8.22
CA LEU A 35 -3.26 40.85 8.89
C LEU A 35 -4.05 40.00 7.90
N PHE A 36 -4.56 40.59 6.82
CA PHE A 36 -5.23 39.87 5.74
C PHE A 36 -4.27 38.90 5.04
N LEU A 37 -3.07 39.34 4.68
CA LEU A 37 -2.04 38.50 4.07
C LEU A 37 -1.62 37.37 5.01
N LEU A 38 -1.43 37.64 6.30
CA LEU A 38 -1.11 36.62 7.30
C LEU A 38 -2.22 35.57 7.43
N LYS A 39 -3.50 35.98 7.37
CA LYS A 39 -4.63 35.03 7.38
C LYS A 39 -4.72 34.21 6.09
N VAL A 40 -4.44 34.81 4.93
CA VAL A 40 -4.38 34.09 3.64
C VAL A 40 -3.25 33.05 3.65
N VAL A 41 -2.07 33.42 4.16
CA VAL A 41 -0.94 32.49 4.32
C VAL A 41 -1.26 31.40 5.32
N LEU A 42 -1.87 31.71 6.46
CA LEU A 42 -2.28 30.70 7.43
C LEU A 42 -3.32 29.75 6.84
N SER A 43 -4.31 30.27 6.11
CA SER A 43 -5.33 29.48 5.43
C SER A 43 -4.77 28.63 4.31
N SER A 44 -3.76 29.10 3.57
CA SER A 44 -3.12 28.31 2.52
C SER A 44 -2.24 27.21 3.11
N VAL A 45 -1.52 27.49 4.21
CA VAL A 45 -0.74 26.48 4.94
C VAL A 45 -1.65 25.42 5.56
N THR A 46 -2.76 25.80 6.21
CA THR A 46 -3.72 24.81 6.73
C THR A 46 -4.37 24.02 5.61
N CYS A 47 -4.65 24.65 4.45
CA CYS A 47 -5.15 23.94 3.27
C CYS A 47 -4.12 22.96 2.70
N ILE A 48 -2.82 23.30 2.68
CA ILE A 48 -1.73 22.41 2.25
C ILE A 48 -1.55 21.25 3.24
N VAL A 49 -1.58 21.51 4.55
CA VAL A 49 -1.49 20.46 5.58
C VAL A 49 -2.72 19.56 5.55
N PHE A 50 -3.91 20.13 5.41
CA PHE A 50 -5.17 19.38 5.31
C PHE A 50 -5.22 18.56 4.01
N SER A 51 -4.76 19.10 2.88
CA SER A 51 -4.67 18.35 1.61
C SER A 51 -3.61 17.24 1.66
N LYS A 52 -2.44 17.47 2.29
CA LYS A 52 -1.45 16.42 2.56
C LYS A 52 -1.97 15.35 3.54
N ASN A 53 -2.73 15.75 4.56
CA ASN A 53 -3.34 14.85 5.54
C ASN A 53 -4.47 14.02 4.90
N ILE A 54 -5.31 14.64 4.05
CA ILE A 54 -6.29 13.93 3.21
C ILE A 54 -5.59 12.97 2.24
N LEU A 55 -4.47 13.37 1.60
CA LEU A 55 -3.71 12.49 0.72
C LEU A 55 -3.03 11.34 1.50
N SER A 56 -2.59 11.60 2.73
CA SER A 56 -2.06 10.58 3.67
C SER A 56 -3.16 9.59 4.08
N MET A 57 -4.35 10.10 4.40
CA MET A 57 -5.55 9.29 4.65
C MET A 57 -5.99 8.49 3.41
N LYS A 58 -5.88 9.05 2.19
CA LYS A 58 -6.23 8.36 0.94
C LYS A 58 -5.18 7.31 0.52
N LYS A 59 -3.89 7.57 0.79
CA LYS A 59 -2.83 6.54 0.75
C LYS A 59 -3.10 5.42 1.76
N ASN A 60 -3.65 5.75 2.93
CA ASN A 60 -4.00 4.77 3.96
C ASN A 60 -5.36 4.07 3.74
N VAL A 61 -6.29 4.64 2.95
CA VAL A 61 -7.66 4.12 2.77
C VAL A 61 -7.89 3.44 1.41
N THR A 62 -7.02 3.65 0.42
CA THR A 62 -7.07 2.92 -0.88
C THR A 62 -5.86 2.02 -1.14
N VAL A 63 -4.99 1.88 -0.13
CA VAL A 63 -4.00 0.81 -0.06
C VAL A 63 -4.20 0.10 1.28
N LYS A 64 -5.41 -0.45 1.49
CA LYS A 64 -5.42 -1.83 2.01
C LYS A 64 -4.92 -2.67 0.84
N GLU A 65 -3.61 -2.65 0.64
CA GLU A 65 -2.95 -3.74 -0.05
C GLU A 65 -3.46 -4.98 0.67
N LEU A 66 -4.24 -5.78 -0.04
CA LEU A 66 -4.63 -7.09 0.42
C LEU A 66 -3.32 -7.87 0.36
N VAL A 67 -2.45 -7.66 1.35
CA VAL A 67 -1.24 -8.43 1.57
C VAL A 67 -1.75 -9.78 2.04
N HIS A 68 -2.12 -10.61 1.08
CA HIS A 68 -2.23 -12.03 1.30
C HIS A 68 -0.79 -12.57 1.32
N THR A 69 -0.13 -12.45 2.46
CA THR A 69 1.10 -13.20 2.77
C THR A 69 0.75 -14.61 3.25
N GLU A 70 -0.12 -15.31 2.51
CA GLU A 70 -0.41 -16.71 2.77
C GLU A 70 -0.24 -17.47 1.45
N LEU A 71 1.00 -17.94 1.22
CA LEU A 71 1.37 -18.85 0.12
C LEU A 71 0.89 -20.29 0.43
N GLU A 72 -0.28 -20.43 1.05
CA GLU A 72 -0.86 -21.74 1.36
C GLU A 72 -2.21 -21.85 0.67
N CYS A 73 -2.21 -22.37 -0.55
CA CYS A 73 -3.42 -22.94 -1.13
C CYS A 73 -3.70 -24.27 -0.43
N VAL A 74 -4.67 -24.29 0.49
CA VAL A 74 -5.24 -25.54 0.97
C VAL A 74 -6.06 -26.12 -0.18
N LYS A 75 -5.69 -27.31 -0.66
CA LYS A 75 -6.47 -28.08 -1.67
C LYS A 75 -7.81 -28.51 -1.06
N ASN A 76 -8.75 -27.58 -0.95
CA ASN A 76 -10.13 -27.85 -0.53
C ASN A 76 -11.02 -27.98 -1.75
N ASN A 77 -10.93 -29.12 -2.43
CA ASN A 77 -11.91 -29.75 -3.34
C ASN A 77 -12.86 -28.90 -4.22
N HIS A 78 -12.59 -27.63 -4.48
CA HIS A 78 -13.42 -26.78 -5.33
C HIS A 78 -12.55 -25.85 -6.17
N THR A 79 -12.95 -25.79 -7.43
CA THR A 79 -12.54 -24.91 -8.52
C THR A 79 -12.19 -23.49 -8.08
N THR A 80 -10.90 -23.21 -7.97
CA THR A 80 -10.37 -21.84 -8.10
C THR A 80 -9.13 -21.93 -8.97
N GLU A 81 -9.17 -21.27 -10.12
CA GLU A 81 -8.05 -21.18 -11.06
C GLU A 81 -7.02 -20.21 -10.48
N GLY A 82 -6.02 -20.77 -9.79
CA GLY A 82 -4.80 -20.05 -9.42
C GLY A 82 -3.84 -20.03 -10.62
N TYR A 83 -3.24 -18.87 -10.88
CA TYR A 83 -2.21 -18.71 -11.91
C TYR A 83 -0.83 -18.99 -11.29
N TRP A 84 0.18 -19.31 -12.09
CA TRP A 84 1.50 -19.71 -11.63
C TRP A 84 2.59 -19.16 -12.55
N SER A 85 3.36 -18.15 -12.13
CA SER A 85 4.41 -17.53 -12.95
C SER A 85 5.79 -18.21 -12.73
N PRO A 86 6.50 -18.55 -13.81
CA PRO A 86 7.72 -19.38 -13.78
C PRO A 86 9.02 -18.57 -13.78
N THR A 87 9.06 -17.41 -13.13
CA THR A 87 10.30 -16.64 -13.07
C THR A 87 11.22 -17.16 -11.97
N GLN A 88 12.54 -17.20 -12.21
CA GLN A 88 13.55 -17.53 -11.20
C GLN A 88 13.38 -16.68 -9.92
N ASN A 89 12.95 -15.42 -10.09
CA ASN A 89 12.63 -14.52 -8.99
C ASN A 89 11.44 -15.00 -8.15
N ALA A 90 10.45 -15.67 -8.76
CA ALA A 90 9.31 -16.23 -8.07
C ALA A 90 9.73 -17.39 -7.16
N ASP A 91 10.57 -18.31 -7.63
CA ASP A 91 11.08 -19.41 -6.78
C ASP A 91 11.89 -18.90 -5.59
N GLU A 92 12.75 -17.90 -5.80
CA GLU A 92 13.48 -17.25 -4.72
C GLU A 92 12.56 -16.52 -3.74
N PHE A 93 11.53 -15.84 -4.24
CA PHE A 93 10.52 -15.20 -3.39
C PHE A 93 9.76 -16.24 -2.56
N ILE A 94 9.35 -17.35 -3.16
CA ILE A 94 8.69 -18.47 -2.48
C ILE A 94 9.60 -18.99 -1.37
N ALA A 95 10.85 -19.32 -1.71
CA ALA A 95 11.87 -19.81 -0.78
C ALA A 95 12.11 -18.90 0.45
N GLN A 96 11.89 -17.59 0.32
CA GLN A 96 12.01 -16.64 1.42
C GLN A 96 10.77 -16.58 2.32
N ASN A 97 9.59 -16.95 1.80
CA ASN A 97 8.31 -16.74 2.48
C ASN A 97 7.63 -18.04 2.93
N VAL A 98 8.12 -19.21 2.52
CA VAL A 98 7.60 -20.51 2.96
C VAL A 98 8.40 -21.10 4.14
N LYS A 99 7.74 -21.97 4.92
CA LYS A 99 8.36 -22.63 6.08
C LYS A 99 9.32 -23.73 5.65
N LYS A 100 10.55 -23.71 6.17
CA LYS A 100 11.52 -24.82 6.06
C LYS A 100 10.99 -26.10 6.71
N GLY A 101 11.37 -27.26 6.17
CA GLY A 101 10.91 -28.58 6.64
C GLY A 101 9.52 -28.97 6.12
N CYS A 102 9.03 -28.27 5.10
CA CYS A 102 7.81 -28.57 4.38
C CYS A 102 8.14 -28.54 2.88
N ALA A 103 7.42 -29.33 2.08
CA ALA A 103 7.47 -29.25 0.63
C ALA A 103 6.19 -28.56 0.11
N TYR A 104 6.34 -27.85 -1.00
CA TYR A 104 5.25 -27.10 -1.61
C TYR A 104 5.22 -27.41 -3.09
N TYR A 105 4.09 -27.89 -3.60
CA TYR A 105 3.87 -28.00 -5.03
C TYR A 105 4.02 -26.64 -5.71
N VAL A 106 4.71 -26.67 -6.83
CA VAL A 106 4.78 -25.57 -7.81
C VAL A 106 4.04 -25.99 -9.08
N GLY A 107 3.69 -25.03 -9.91
CA GLY A 107 2.90 -25.24 -11.13
C GLY A 107 3.62 -25.98 -12.27
N LEU A 108 4.66 -26.78 -12.00
CA LEU A 108 5.46 -27.52 -12.98
C LEU A 108 5.14 -29.02 -12.90
N SER A 109 4.93 -29.66 -14.06
CA SER A 109 4.63 -31.10 -14.14
C SER A 109 5.12 -31.73 -15.44
N ASP A 110 5.22 -33.06 -15.48
CA ASP A 110 5.56 -33.88 -16.65
C ASP A 110 4.42 -34.89 -16.89
N PRO A 111 3.31 -34.48 -17.55
CA PRO A 111 2.12 -35.30 -17.68
C PRO A 111 2.38 -36.65 -18.39
N GLU A 112 3.28 -36.63 -19.36
CA GLU A 112 3.61 -37.78 -20.21
C GLU A 112 4.68 -38.70 -19.60
N GLY A 113 5.37 -38.27 -18.54
CA GLY A 113 6.47 -39.02 -17.92
C GLY A 113 7.71 -39.13 -18.82
N GLN A 114 7.92 -38.15 -19.70
CA GLN A 114 8.99 -38.13 -20.70
C GLN A 114 10.07 -37.08 -20.40
N ARG A 115 10.04 -36.47 -19.19
CA ARG A 115 10.82 -35.29 -18.80
C ARG A 115 10.49 -34.05 -19.65
N HIS A 116 9.29 -34.00 -20.22
CA HIS A 116 8.78 -32.82 -20.91
C HIS A 116 8.01 -31.97 -19.91
N TRP A 117 8.75 -31.19 -19.12
CA TRP A 117 8.18 -30.33 -18.08
C TRP A 117 7.34 -29.21 -18.70
N GLN A 118 6.16 -28.99 -18.12
CA GLN A 118 5.16 -28.03 -18.58
C GLN A 118 4.67 -27.23 -17.39
N TRP A 119 4.69 -25.91 -17.53
CA TRP A 119 4.04 -25.01 -16.60
C TRP A 119 2.53 -25.01 -16.85
N VAL A 120 1.75 -25.03 -15.77
CA VAL A 120 0.28 -25.00 -15.80
C VAL A 120 -0.26 -23.71 -16.44
N ASP A 121 0.52 -22.63 -16.41
CA ASP A 121 0.18 -21.35 -17.04
C ASP A 121 0.56 -21.28 -18.53
N GLN A 122 1.06 -22.39 -19.09
CA GLN A 122 1.49 -22.55 -20.48
C GLN A 122 2.72 -21.73 -20.88
N THR A 123 3.43 -21.13 -19.92
CA THR A 123 4.71 -20.50 -20.20
C THR A 123 5.71 -21.58 -20.68
N PRO A 124 6.51 -21.32 -21.73
CA PRO A 124 7.48 -22.28 -22.22
C PRO A 124 8.52 -22.64 -21.14
N TYR A 125 8.76 -23.94 -20.96
CA TYR A 125 9.82 -24.43 -20.08
C TYR A 125 11.20 -24.23 -20.73
N ASP A 126 12.11 -23.54 -20.03
CA ASP A 126 13.51 -23.40 -20.42
C ASP A 126 14.41 -24.29 -19.54
N ALA A 127 14.95 -25.35 -20.12
CA ALA A 127 15.82 -26.29 -19.41
C ALA A 127 17.15 -25.68 -18.94
N ASN A 128 17.55 -24.51 -19.48
CA ASN A 128 18.79 -23.83 -19.07
C ASN A 128 18.62 -23.03 -17.77
N VAL A 129 17.37 -22.70 -17.41
CA VAL A 129 17.04 -21.93 -16.20
C VAL A 129 16.25 -22.87 -15.29
N THR A 130 16.99 -23.61 -14.45
CA THR A 130 16.39 -24.57 -13.54
C THR A 130 16.78 -24.33 -12.08
N PHE A 131 15.84 -24.69 -11.21
CA PHE A 131 16.01 -24.66 -9.77
C PHE A 131 16.09 -26.08 -9.16
N TRP A 132 16.27 -27.13 -9.98
CA TRP A 132 16.41 -28.52 -9.50
C TRP A 132 17.48 -28.66 -8.42
N HIS A 133 17.17 -29.44 -7.38
CA HIS A 133 18.20 -29.93 -6.48
C HIS A 133 19.24 -30.76 -7.25
N PRO A 134 20.47 -30.89 -6.72
CA PRO A 134 21.44 -31.82 -7.27
C PRO A 134 20.85 -33.22 -7.37
N LYS A 135 20.96 -33.82 -8.56
CA LYS A 135 20.45 -35.16 -8.94
C LYS A 135 18.94 -35.25 -9.20
N GLU A 136 18.21 -34.14 -9.07
CA GLU A 136 16.82 -34.08 -9.53
C GLU A 136 16.76 -33.60 -10.99
N PRO A 137 15.71 -33.99 -11.73
CA PRO A 137 14.66 -34.92 -11.32
C PRO A 137 15.12 -36.40 -11.46
N ASN A 138 14.73 -37.28 -10.54
CA ASN A 138 15.31 -38.63 -10.42
C ASN A 138 14.36 -39.81 -10.74
N ASN A 139 13.03 -39.60 -10.78
CA ASN A 139 12.06 -40.69 -10.94
C ASN A 139 10.94 -40.37 -11.93
N LYS A 140 10.79 -41.19 -12.98
CA LYS A 140 9.77 -41.01 -14.03
C LYS A 140 8.30 -41.19 -13.57
N HIS A 141 8.07 -41.76 -12.38
CA HIS A 141 6.73 -41.87 -11.79
C HIS A 141 6.36 -40.62 -11.00
N GLU A 142 7.35 -39.80 -10.64
CA GLU A 142 7.19 -38.54 -9.96
C GLU A 142 7.05 -37.44 -11.01
N ARG A 143 5.80 -37.06 -11.26
CA ARG A 143 5.42 -36.23 -12.42
C ARG A 143 5.01 -34.81 -12.02
N CYS A 144 5.01 -34.49 -10.73
CA CYS A 144 4.74 -33.16 -10.23
C CYS A 144 6.01 -32.61 -9.58
N VAL A 145 6.10 -31.30 -9.41
CA VAL A 145 7.28 -30.68 -8.81
C VAL A 145 6.92 -30.03 -7.50
N THR A 146 7.77 -30.25 -6.50
CA THR A 146 7.74 -29.55 -5.23
C THR A 146 9.00 -28.72 -5.05
N ILE A 147 8.89 -27.57 -4.42
CA ILE A 147 10.02 -26.83 -3.84
C ILE A 147 10.15 -27.20 -2.36
N ASP A 148 11.35 -27.60 -1.94
CA ASP A 148 11.66 -27.97 -0.56
C ASP A 148 13.07 -27.50 -0.16
N TYR A 149 13.33 -27.48 1.15
CA TYR A 149 14.63 -27.10 1.69
C TYR A 149 15.40 -28.35 2.13
N ARG A 150 16.54 -28.61 1.48
CA ARG A 150 17.53 -29.62 1.89
C ARG A 150 18.70 -28.94 2.57
N GLN A 151 19.75 -28.62 1.82
CA GLN A 151 20.86 -27.72 2.24
C GLN A 151 20.69 -26.30 1.68
N GLN A 152 19.93 -26.19 0.60
CA GLN A 152 19.44 -24.98 -0.03
C GLN A 152 17.99 -25.24 -0.46
N TRP A 153 17.28 -24.22 -0.96
CA TRP A 153 16.01 -24.40 -1.63
C TRP A 153 16.24 -24.94 -3.04
N GLY A 154 15.33 -25.78 -3.51
CA GLY A 154 15.40 -26.36 -4.84
C GLY A 154 14.15 -27.15 -5.18
N TRP A 155 13.99 -27.48 -6.46
CA TRP A 155 12.93 -28.34 -6.95
C TRP A 155 13.27 -29.82 -6.79
N ASN A 156 12.22 -30.61 -6.56
CA ASN A 156 12.23 -32.07 -6.48
C ASN A 156 11.05 -32.62 -7.29
N ASP A 157 11.26 -33.64 -8.12
CA ASP A 157 10.14 -34.37 -8.70
C ASP A 157 9.47 -35.21 -7.61
N PHE A 158 8.14 -35.14 -7.54
CA PHE A 158 7.34 -35.81 -6.51
C PHE A 158 6.06 -36.44 -7.09
N LEU A 159 5.49 -37.38 -6.35
CA LEU A 159 4.22 -38.02 -6.69
C LEU A 159 3.09 -36.98 -6.68
N CYS A 160 2.32 -36.89 -7.77
CA CYS A 160 1.25 -35.88 -7.90
C CYS A 160 0.07 -36.04 -6.92
N ASP A 161 -0.12 -37.24 -6.38
CA ASP A 161 -1.11 -37.57 -5.37
C ASP A 161 -0.57 -37.49 -3.93
N GLY A 162 0.70 -37.08 -3.78
CA GLY A 162 1.33 -36.87 -2.49
C GLY A 162 0.69 -35.75 -1.68
N ALA A 163 0.64 -35.93 -0.36
CA ALA A 163 0.04 -34.97 0.57
C ALA A 163 1.03 -33.87 0.97
N GLU A 164 1.30 -32.94 0.05
CA GLU A 164 2.15 -31.76 0.30
C GLU A 164 1.37 -30.45 0.18
N ARG A 165 1.97 -29.35 0.66
CA ARG A 165 1.37 -28.00 0.55
C ARG A 165 1.42 -27.51 -0.90
N SER A 166 0.75 -26.40 -1.19
CA SER A 166 0.87 -25.75 -2.50
C SER A 166 1.06 -24.26 -2.28
N VAL A 167 1.96 -23.69 -3.07
CA VAL A 167 2.04 -22.25 -3.27
C VAL A 167 0.90 -21.83 -4.21
N CYS A 168 0.65 -20.55 -4.46
CA CYS A 168 -0.22 -20.09 -5.55
C CYS A 168 0.21 -18.68 -5.92
N GLU A 169 0.12 -18.31 -7.19
CA GLU A 169 0.19 -16.90 -7.59
C GLU A 169 -1.22 -16.40 -7.93
N MET A 170 -1.51 -15.17 -7.54
CA MET A 170 -2.76 -14.50 -7.87
C MET A 170 -2.44 -13.23 -8.66
N MET A 171 -3.17 -13.02 -9.75
CA MET A 171 -3.03 -11.80 -10.52
C MET A 171 -3.41 -10.58 -9.67
N LYS A 172 -2.60 -9.53 -9.74
CA LYS A 172 -2.96 -8.24 -9.14
C LYS A 172 -4.15 -7.66 -9.88
N ILE A 173 -5.25 -7.43 -9.15
CA ILE A 173 -6.40 -6.71 -9.67
C ILE A 173 -6.06 -5.22 -9.63
N TYR A 174 -5.97 -4.58 -10.79
CA TYR A 174 -5.83 -3.13 -10.89
C TYR A 174 -7.23 -2.51 -10.95
N LEU A 175 -7.53 -1.65 -9.98
CA LEU A 175 -8.78 -0.88 -9.89
C LEU A 175 -8.53 0.59 -10.23
#